data_AF-A0A100IRF9-F1
#
_entry.id   AF-A0A100IRF9-F1
#
_cell.length_a   1.000
_cell.length_b   1.000
_cell.length_c   1.000
_cell.angle_alpha   90.00
_cell.angle_beta   90.00
_cell.angle_gamma   90.00
#
_symmetry.space_group_name_H-M   'P 1'
#
loop_
_entity.id
_entity.type
_entity.pdbx_description
1 polymer ?
#
loop_
_entity_poly.entity_id
_entity_poly.type
_entity_poly.pdbx_seq_one_letter_code
_entity_poly.pdbx_strand_id
1 'polypeptide(L)'
;MKIDFFSALSRPEYECLEFHDETELGDQQRQEVFQSVRKYLFLLLEDIGHQHQSITADERLHYDLHNWVQEHLAHLFPDKRQALEAIVHTSEQVGEYFYAHCSHETKLVMAITTLILFASDDDSLLSPDERNRVSSFSCNDGQSLPDASPWTAVLTHGLQLGAEYFGSQDSLVGSLSANAIRGFTEACTMEFRMEQGNLPAHLAAHGQPHPSSEWCAAEAFPGYLRSMSGISFHYIPPIFKYSRTEEVPSPYWIALAPVMRNFIDIQTTCFLTRRRSLQVRHGTIFCSLQGPGE
;
A
#
# COMPACT_ATOMS: atom_id res chain seq x y z
N MET A 1 0.21 -0.87 -35.19
CA MET A 1 -0.78 -0.12 -34.39
C MET A 1 -0.38 -0.31 -32.94
N LYS A 2 0.05 0.76 -32.24
CA LYS A 2 0.43 0.68 -30.83
C LYS A 2 -0.84 0.36 -30.03
N ILE A 3 -0.85 -0.78 -29.34
CA ILE A 3 -1.96 -1.15 -28.45
C ILE A 3 -1.73 -0.35 -27.17
N ASP A 4 -2.67 0.51 -26.79
CA ASP A 4 -2.57 1.19 -25.50
C ASP A 4 -2.82 0.20 -24.36
N PHE A 5 -2.15 0.44 -23.23
CA PHE A 5 -2.16 -0.43 -22.07
C PHE A 5 -3.56 -0.75 -21.53
N PHE A 6 -4.45 0.24 -21.47
CA PHE A 6 -5.82 0.06 -20.97
C PHE A 6 -6.68 -0.73 -21.97
N SER A 7 -6.48 -0.54 -23.27
CA SER A 7 -7.08 -1.34 -24.34
C SER A 7 -6.54 -2.78 -24.39
N ALA A 8 -5.33 -3.04 -23.88
CA ALA A 8 -4.80 -4.40 -23.73
C ALA A 8 -5.52 -5.14 -22.59
N LEU A 9 -5.80 -4.44 -21.48
CA LEU A 9 -6.47 -4.99 -20.30
C LEU A 9 -7.93 -5.40 -20.53
N SER A 10 -8.59 -4.85 -21.55
CA SER A 10 -9.98 -5.20 -21.88
C SER A 10 -10.11 -6.52 -22.67
N ARG A 11 -9.01 -7.25 -22.89
CA ARG A 11 -9.01 -8.47 -23.69
C ARG A 11 -9.34 -9.70 -22.84
N PRO A 12 -10.09 -10.68 -23.38
CA PRO A 12 -10.45 -11.90 -22.66
C PRO A 12 -9.26 -12.69 -22.09
N GLU A 13 -8.09 -12.59 -22.73
CA GLU A 13 -6.85 -13.22 -22.26
C GLU A 13 -6.38 -12.73 -20.87
N TYR A 14 -6.87 -11.59 -20.39
CA TYR A 14 -6.59 -11.05 -19.06
C TYR A 14 -7.75 -11.19 -18.06
N GLU A 15 -8.87 -11.83 -18.43
CA GLU A 15 -9.95 -12.20 -17.47
C GLU A 15 -9.42 -13.13 -16.37
N CYS A 16 -8.37 -13.90 -16.66
CA CYS A 16 -7.67 -14.74 -15.69
C CYS A 16 -6.96 -13.98 -14.55
N LEU A 17 -6.95 -12.63 -14.58
CA LEU A 17 -6.39 -11.79 -13.52
C LEU A 17 -7.43 -11.40 -12.44
N GLU A 18 -8.69 -11.79 -12.58
CA GLU A 18 -9.71 -11.71 -11.53
C GLU A 18 -9.53 -12.89 -10.56
N PHE A 19 -8.66 -12.74 -9.57
CA PHE A 19 -8.34 -13.83 -8.64
C PHE A 19 -9.33 -13.87 -7.47
N HIS A 20 -10.16 -14.92 -7.43
CA HIS A 20 -10.96 -15.25 -6.25
C HIS A 20 -10.34 -16.35 -5.36
N ASP A 21 -9.47 -17.22 -5.90
CA ASP A 21 -8.61 -18.15 -5.12
C ASP A 21 -7.49 -18.74 -6.01
N GLU A 22 -6.21 -18.58 -5.62
CA GLU A 22 -5.07 -19.15 -6.36
C GLU A 22 -4.76 -20.61 -5.96
N THR A 23 -5.33 -21.09 -4.85
CA THR A 23 -5.00 -22.41 -4.27
C THR A 23 -5.52 -23.57 -5.11
N GLU A 24 -6.59 -23.35 -5.88
CA GLU A 24 -7.20 -24.34 -6.77
C GLU A 24 -6.58 -24.37 -8.18
N LEU A 25 -5.67 -23.45 -8.50
CA LEU A 25 -5.06 -23.38 -9.84
C LEU A 25 -4.08 -24.54 -10.06
N GLY A 26 -4.29 -25.29 -11.15
CA GLY A 26 -3.33 -26.28 -11.62
C GLY A 26 -2.07 -25.64 -12.22
N ASP A 27 -0.98 -26.41 -12.33
CA ASP A 27 0.33 -25.91 -12.81
C ASP A 27 0.25 -25.20 -14.18
N GLN A 28 -0.57 -25.73 -15.09
CA GLN A 28 -0.77 -25.12 -16.40
C GLN A 28 -1.44 -23.74 -16.31
N GLN A 29 -2.49 -23.60 -15.50
CA GLN A 29 -3.19 -22.34 -15.30
C GLN A 29 -2.29 -21.29 -14.63
N ARG A 30 -1.48 -21.71 -13.65
CA ARG A 30 -0.45 -20.85 -13.04
C ARG A 30 0.55 -20.36 -14.08
N GLN A 31 0.96 -21.22 -15.00
CA GLN A 31 1.87 -20.87 -16.09
C GLN A 31 1.22 -19.83 -17.04
N GLU A 32 -0.05 -20.01 -17.39
CA GLU A 32 -0.82 -19.10 -18.24
C GLU A 32 -1.00 -17.73 -17.57
N VAL A 33 -1.34 -17.70 -16.28
CA VAL A 33 -1.39 -16.49 -15.46
C VAL A 33 -0.03 -15.79 -15.44
N PHE A 34 1.06 -16.52 -15.19
CA PHE A 34 2.40 -15.96 -15.16
C PHE A 34 2.80 -15.31 -16.49
N GLN A 35 2.49 -15.95 -17.62
CA GLN A 35 2.75 -15.36 -18.94
C GLN A 35 1.92 -14.10 -19.17
N SER A 36 0.66 -14.09 -18.72
CA SER A 36 -0.23 -12.94 -18.85
C SER A 36 0.25 -11.76 -18.01
N VAL A 37 0.60 -11.98 -16.73
CA VAL A 37 1.21 -10.95 -15.86
C VAL A 37 2.54 -10.45 -16.43
N ARG A 38 3.39 -11.35 -16.95
CA ARG A 38 4.67 -10.97 -17.55
C ARG A 38 4.49 -10.11 -18.80
N LYS A 39 3.58 -10.50 -19.70
CA LYS A 39 3.26 -9.73 -20.91
C LYS A 39 2.70 -8.36 -20.56
N TYR A 40 1.81 -8.31 -19.58
CA TYR A 40 1.28 -7.09 -19.00
C TYR A 40 2.40 -6.16 -18.49
N LEU A 41 3.31 -6.69 -17.65
CA LEU A 41 4.43 -5.90 -17.10
C LEU A 41 5.36 -5.40 -18.20
N PHE A 42 5.63 -6.23 -19.22
CA PHE A 42 6.43 -5.83 -20.37
C PHE A 42 5.79 -4.66 -21.13
N LEU A 43 4.50 -4.77 -21.46
CA LEU A 43 3.76 -3.71 -22.17
C LEU A 43 3.73 -2.41 -21.36
N LEU A 44 3.50 -2.51 -20.05
CA LEU A 44 3.54 -1.36 -19.15
C LEU A 44 4.91 -0.66 -19.17
N LEU A 45 5.99 -1.42 -18.99
CA LEU A 45 7.36 -0.88 -18.98
C LEU A 45 7.73 -0.26 -20.33
N GLU A 46 7.30 -0.88 -21.44
CA GLU A 46 7.51 -0.34 -22.79
C GLU A 46 6.72 0.97 -23.00
N ASP A 47 5.46 1.03 -22.57
CA ASP A 47 4.59 2.19 -22.79
C ASP A 47 5.06 3.42 -22.01
N ILE A 48 5.50 3.23 -20.76
CA ILE A 48 6.09 4.31 -19.94
C ILE A 48 7.53 4.65 -20.35
N GLY A 49 8.08 3.96 -21.35
CA GLY A 49 9.46 4.14 -21.80
C GLY A 49 10.49 3.85 -20.70
N HIS A 50 10.19 2.88 -19.82
CA HIS A 50 11.04 2.56 -18.69
C HIS A 50 12.44 2.15 -19.17
N GLN A 51 13.45 2.85 -18.65
CA GLN A 51 14.84 2.47 -18.78
C GLN A 51 15.36 2.21 -17.38
N HIS A 52 15.87 1.01 -17.14
CA HIS A 52 16.49 0.69 -15.87
C HIS A 52 17.71 1.61 -15.68
N GLN A 53 17.64 2.44 -14.64
CA GLN A 53 18.75 3.26 -14.19
C GLN A 53 19.20 2.72 -12.84
N SER A 54 20.49 2.43 -12.73
CA SER A 54 21.10 2.11 -11.43
C SER A 54 21.16 3.41 -10.63
N ILE A 55 20.51 3.41 -9.47
CA ILE A 55 20.57 4.55 -8.54
C ILE A 55 21.68 4.25 -7.54
N THR A 56 22.54 5.24 -7.32
CA THR A 56 23.60 5.13 -6.33
C THR A 56 22.99 5.25 -4.95
N ALA A 57 23.39 4.37 -4.04
CA ALA A 57 22.96 4.41 -2.65
C ALA A 57 23.26 5.78 -2.02
N ASP A 58 22.26 6.33 -1.34
CA ASP A 58 22.31 7.58 -0.61
C ASP A 58 22.73 7.28 0.84
N GLU A 59 24.04 7.21 1.05
CA GLU A 59 24.63 6.86 2.36
C GLU A 59 24.13 7.77 3.49
N ARG A 60 23.77 9.03 3.17
CA ARG A 60 23.21 9.96 4.14
C ARG A 60 21.78 9.55 4.52
N LEU A 61 20.95 9.19 3.54
CA LEU A 61 19.60 8.68 3.78
C LEU A 61 19.62 7.44 4.67
N HIS A 62 20.50 6.48 4.34
CA HIS A 62 20.64 5.25 5.11
C HIS A 62 21.01 5.55 6.56
N TYR A 63 22.04 6.38 6.77
CA TYR A 63 22.49 6.77 8.11
C TYR A 63 21.37 7.45 8.93
N ASP A 64 20.69 8.44 8.35
CA ASP A 64 19.65 9.20 9.06
C ASP A 64 18.42 8.33 9.36
N LEU A 65 18.01 7.46 8.43
CA LEU A 65 16.91 6.52 8.65
C LEU A 65 17.27 5.49 9.75
N HIS A 66 18.48 4.92 9.69
CA HIS A 66 18.93 3.98 10.72
C HIS A 66 18.96 4.62 12.11
N ASN A 67 19.43 5.87 12.24
CA ASN A 67 19.38 6.59 13.51
C ASN A 67 17.95 6.76 14.00
N TRP A 68 17.03 7.18 13.14
CA TRP A 68 15.62 7.33 13.48
C TRP A 68 15.02 5.99 13.96
N VAL A 69 15.35 4.87 13.30
CA VAL A 69 14.92 3.52 13.67
C VAL A 69 15.46 3.11 15.03
N GLN A 70 16.74 3.38 15.33
CA GLN A 70 17.31 3.06 16.64
C GLN A 70 16.61 3.84 17.77
N GLU A 71 16.30 5.11 17.52
CA GLU A 71 15.64 5.98 18.49
C GLU A 71 14.17 5.58 18.72
N HIS A 72 13.42 5.28 17.66
CA HIS A 72 11.96 5.16 17.73
C HIS A 72 11.43 3.72 17.71
N LEU A 73 12.15 2.77 17.09
CA LEU A 73 11.58 1.45 16.75
C LEU A 73 12.33 0.25 17.29
N ALA A 74 13.66 0.31 17.39
CA ALA A 74 14.48 -0.85 17.74
C ALA A 74 14.08 -1.47 19.10
N HIS A 75 13.64 -0.65 20.04
CA HIS A 75 13.18 -1.08 21.36
C HIS A 75 11.79 -1.72 21.37
N LEU A 76 10.95 -1.44 20.35
CA LEU A 76 9.62 -2.04 20.20
C LEU A 76 9.69 -3.47 19.67
N PHE A 77 10.76 -3.79 18.95
CA PHE A 77 10.93 -5.05 18.23
C PHE A 77 12.26 -5.76 18.57
N PRO A 78 12.58 -5.98 19.86
CA PRO A 78 13.91 -6.46 20.25
C PRO A 78 14.25 -7.83 19.66
N ASP A 79 13.25 -8.70 19.52
CA ASP A 79 13.40 -10.08 19.01
C ASP A 79 13.12 -10.20 17.51
N LYS A 80 12.74 -9.10 16.85
CA LYS A 80 12.29 -9.08 15.44
C LYS A 80 13.18 -8.20 14.55
N ARG A 81 14.45 -8.04 14.94
CA ARG A 81 15.42 -7.16 14.26
C ARG A 81 15.58 -7.46 12.78
N GLN A 82 15.65 -8.73 12.40
CA GLN A 82 15.83 -9.11 11.00
C GLN A 82 14.65 -8.70 10.11
N ALA A 83 13.42 -8.87 10.60
CA ALA A 83 12.22 -8.41 9.90
C ALA A 83 12.20 -6.88 9.78
N LEU A 84 12.54 -6.18 10.87
CA LEU A 84 12.67 -4.73 10.88
C LEU A 84 13.73 -4.25 9.87
N GLU A 85 14.92 -4.85 9.86
CA GLU A 85 16.01 -4.51 8.93
C GLU A 85 15.60 -4.70 7.46
N ALA A 86 14.83 -5.75 7.14
CA ALA A 86 14.33 -5.95 5.79
C ALA A 86 13.35 -4.84 5.35
N ILE A 87 12.50 -4.36 6.27
CA ILE A 87 11.58 -3.26 6.00
C ILE A 87 12.33 -1.93 5.91
N VAL A 88 13.33 -1.70 6.78
CA VAL A 88 14.23 -0.53 6.69
C VAL A 88 14.84 -0.46 5.31
N HIS A 89 15.46 -1.55 4.86
CA HIS A 89 16.10 -1.61 3.55
C HIS A 89 15.11 -1.34 2.39
N THR A 90 13.91 -1.91 2.48
CA THR A 90 12.88 -1.65 1.46
C THR A 90 12.46 -0.18 1.46
N SER A 91 12.41 0.47 2.63
CA SER A 91 12.01 1.86 2.77
C SER A 91 13.08 2.84 2.25
N GLU A 92 14.36 2.51 2.44
CA GLU A 92 15.49 3.22 1.80
C GLU A 92 15.32 3.21 0.27
N GLN A 93 15.12 2.01 -0.29
CA GLN A 93 14.93 1.85 -1.73
C GLN A 93 13.72 2.65 -2.23
N VAL A 94 12.63 2.74 -1.47
CA VAL A 94 11.49 3.57 -1.87
C VAL A 94 11.89 5.05 -1.99
N GLY A 95 12.61 5.57 -1.00
CA GLY A 95 13.15 6.93 -1.03
C GLY A 95 14.09 7.19 -2.20
N GLU A 96 14.95 6.24 -2.53
CA GLU A 96 15.95 6.38 -3.59
C GLU A 96 15.36 6.21 -4.99
N TYR A 97 14.54 5.17 -5.20
CA TYR A 97 14.05 4.78 -6.52
C TYR A 97 12.88 5.62 -7.00
N PHE A 98 11.92 5.93 -6.11
CA PHE A 98 10.76 6.72 -6.53
C PHE A 98 11.01 8.22 -6.44
N TYR A 99 11.94 8.65 -5.57
CA TYR A 99 12.17 10.07 -5.28
C TYR A 99 13.63 10.47 -5.49
N ALA A 100 14.30 9.85 -6.47
CA ALA A 100 15.70 10.08 -6.82
C ALA A 100 16.05 11.56 -7.00
N HIS A 101 15.11 12.32 -7.59
CA HIS A 101 15.26 13.74 -7.85
C HIS A 101 14.81 14.65 -6.71
N CYS A 102 14.33 14.14 -5.59
CA CYS A 102 13.94 14.98 -4.47
C CYS A 102 15.14 15.28 -3.56
N SER A 103 14.96 16.28 -2.69
CA SER A 103 15.90 16.59 -1.62
C SER A 103 16.02 15.44 -0.63
N HIS A 104 17.15 15.39 0.08
CA HIS A 104 17.41 14.45 1.17
C HIS A 104 16.25 14.38 2.18
N GLU A 105 15.74 15.54 2.59
CA GLU A 105 14.66 15.61 3.58
C GLU A 105 13.38 14.96 3.07
N THR A 106 13.01 15.17 1.81
CA THR A 106 11.84 14.53 1.19
C THR A 106 12.01 13.01 1.18
N LYS A 107 13.19 12.53 0.75
CA LYS A 107 13.48 11.09 0.72
C LYS A 107 13.41 10.48 2.12
N LEU A 108 13.96 11.15 3.12
CA LEU A 108 13.94 10.68 4.51
C LEU A 108 12.52 10.64 5.08
N VAL A 109 11.70 11.67 4.84
CA VAL A 109 10.29 11.67 5.23
C VAL A 109 9.57 10.49 4.60
N MET A 110 9.75 10.27 3.30
CA MET A 110 9.12 9.16 2.59
C MET A 110 9.62 7.80 3.07
N ALA A 111 10.90 7.65 3.37
CA ALA A 111 11.44 6.41 3.91
C ALA A 111 10.88 6.12 5.32
N ILE A 112 10.81 7.12 6.20
CA ILE A 112 10.23 6.95 7.54
C ILE A 112 8.76 6.57 7.46
N THR A 113 7.96 7.30 6.68
CA THR A 113 6.52 7.01 6.58
C THR A 113 6.27 5.67 5.91
N THR A 114 7.01 5.32 4.85
CA THR A 114 6.96 3.99 4.21
C THR A 114 7.26 2.88 5.21
N LEU A 115 8.31 3.05 6.02
CA LEU A 115 8.69 2.08 7.04
C LEU A 115 7.56 1.84 8.03
N ILE A 116 6.95 2.91 8.54
CA ILE A 116 5.81 2.83 9.48
C ILE A 116 4.64 2.08 8.83
N LEU A 117 4.33 2.37 7.56
CA LEU A 117 3.23 1.73 6.84
C LEU A 117 3.49 0.24 6.63
N PHE A 118 4.68 -0.13 6.14
CA PHE A 118 5.03 -1.53 5.91
C PHE A 118 5.09 -2.32 7.21
N ALA A 119 5.64 -1.75 8.28
CA ALA A 119 5.64 -2.38 9.58
C ALA A 119 4.23 -2.52 10.18
N SER A 120 3.28 -1.66 9.79
CA SER A 120 1.87 -1.78 10.22
C SER A 120 1.13 -2.94 9.55
N ASP A 121 1.57 -3.33 8.36
CA ASP A 121 1.00 -4.43 7.57
C ASP A 121 1.73 -5.77 7.76
N ASP A 122 2.89 -5.77 8.43
CA ASP A 122 3.73 -6.95 8.55
C ASP A 122 3.41 -7.81 9.79
N ASP A 123 2.86 -9.00 9.56
CA ASP A 123 2.52 -10.01 10.58
C ASP A 123 3.71 -10.53 11.38
N SER A 124 4.92 -10.45 10.80
CA SER A 124 6.13 -10.82 11.52
C SER A 124 6.52 -9.73 12.53
N LEU A 125 6.10 -8.47 12.35
CA LEU A 125 6.37 -7.36 13.27
C LEU A 125 5.28 -7.15 14.32
N LEU A 126 4.02 -6.97 13.91
CA LEU A 126 2.94 -6.70 14.84
C LEU A 126 2.20 -7.98 15.24
N SER A 127 1.94 -8.13 16.54
CA SER A 127 1.09 -9.23 17.02
C SER A 127 -0.37 -8.98 16.63
N PRO A 128 -1.21 -10.03 16.58
CA PRO A 128 -2.66 -9.87 16.39
C PRO A 128 -3.30 -8.90 17.39
N ASP A 129 -2.82 -8.87 18.64
CA ASP A 129 -3.31 -7.94 19.67
C ASP A 129 -2.96 -6.49 19.36
N GLU A 130 -1.74 -6.21 18.88
CA GLU A 130 -1.36 -4.85 18.45
C GLU A 130 -2.12 -4.45 17.18
N ARG A 131 -2.28 -5.34 16.19
CA ARG A 131 -3.11 -5.07 15.00
C ARG A 131 -4.57 -4.76 15.39
N ASN A 132 -5.12 -5.47 16.38
CA ASN A 132 -6.42 -5.15 16.95
C ASN A 132 -6.45 -3.78 17.64
N ARG A 133 -5.40 -3.36 18.35
CA ARG A 133 -5.35 -2.01 18.94
C ARG A 133 -5.26 -0.92 17.87
N VAL A 134 -4.50 -1.18 16.81
CA VAL A 134 -4.43 -0.32 15.63
C VAL A 134 -5.82 -0.14 15.00
N SER A 135 -6.71 -1.12 15.07
CA SER A 135 -8.10 -0.97 14.61
C SER A 135 -8.92 0.10 15.32
N SER A 136 -8.53 0.45 16.54
CA SER A 136 -9.18 1.52 17.29
C SER A 136 -8.52 2.88 17.04
N PHE A 137 -7.34 2.90 16.42
CA PHE A 137 -6.58 4.12 16.16
C PHE A 137 -7.36 5.12 15.29
N SER A 138 -7.89 4.68 14.13
CA SER A 138 -8.65 5.54 13.22
C SER A 138 -9.93 6.11 13.85
N CYS A 139 -10.59 5.34 14.71
CA CYS A 139 -11.80 5.76 15.42
C CYS A 139 -11.51 6.71 16.59
N ASN A 140 -10.31 6.63 17.16
CA ASN A 140 -9.90 7.35 18.36
C ASN A 140 -8.99 8.54 18.07
N ASP A 141 -8.51 8.69 16.83
CA ASP A 141 -7.67 9.82 16.45
C ASP A 141 -8.40 11.15 16.73
N GLY A 142 -7.81 11.98 17.58
CA GLY A 142 -8.40 13.23 18.08
C GLY A 142 -9.15 13.12 19.41
N GLN A 143 -9.41 11.93 19.94
CA GLN A 143 -9.83 11.73 21.33
C GLN A 143 -8.60 11.31 22.13
N SER A 144 -8.06 12.21 22.96
CA SER A 144 -6.88 11.96 23.82
C SER A 144 -7.15 10.85 24.84
N LEU A 145 -7.19 9.59 24.38
CA LEU A 145 -7.50 8.43 25.19
C LEU A 145 -6.24 7.90 25.89
N PRO A 146 -6.38 7.34 27.10
CA PRO A 146 -5.27 6.88 27.92
C PRO A 146 -4.54 5.62 27.40
N ASP A 147 -5.06 4.94 26.37
CA ASP A 147 -4.58 3.63 25.90
C ASP A 147 -3.75 3.71 24.61
N ALA A 148 -2.93 4.75 24.43
CA ALA A 148 -1.99 4.81 23.31
C ALA A 148 -0.91 3.72 23.48
N SER A 149 -0.95 2.66 22.65
CA SER A 149 0.16 1.71 22.58
C SER A 149 1.40 2.40 21.99
N PRO A 150 2.62 1.94 22.30
CA PRO A 150 3.83 2.51 21.71
C PRO A 150 3.79 2.56 20.18
N TRP A 151 3.16 1.58 19.53
CA TRP A 151 2.99 1.57 18.08
C TRP A 151 2.02 2.65 17.59
N THR A 152 0.90 2.88 18.29
CA THR A 152 -0.01 3.98 17.94
C THR A 152 0.64 5.36 18.08
N ALA A 153 1.62 5.51 18.99
CA ALA A 153 2.42 6.72 19.10
C ALA A 153 3.34 6.91 17.88
N VAL A 154 3.98 5.82 17.41
CA VAL A 154 4.77 5.82 16.16
C VAL A 154 3.90 6.17 14.94
N LEU A 155 2.71 5.58 14.84
CA LEU A 155 1.74 5.92 13.78
C LEU A 155 1.35 7.40 13.81
N THR A 156 1.05 7.93 15.00
CA THR A 156 0.74 9.35 15.20
C THR A 156 1.90 10.24 14.77
N HIS A 157 3.14 9.84 15.09
CA HIS A 157 4.32 10.55 14.65
C HIS A 157 4.44 10.56 13.12
N GLY A 158 4.23 9.41 12.45
CA GLY A 158 4.22 9.32 10.99
C GLY A 158 3.17 10.22 10.35
N LEU A 159 1.95 10.27 10.93
CA LEU A 159 0.89 11.20 10.51
C LEU A 159 1.33 12.66 10.62
N GLN A 160 1.87 13.05 11.76
CA GLN A 160 2.31 14.42 12.03
C GLN A 160 3.46 14.82 11.12
N LEU A 161 4.45 13.93 10.95
CA LEU A 161 5.60 14.15 10.08
C LEU A 161 5.15 14.37 8.62
N GLY A 162 4.27 13.50 8.11
CA GLY A 162 3.71 13.66 6.76
C GLY A 162 2.88 14.95 6.63
N ALA A 163 1.99 15.22 7.58
CA ALA A 163 1.13 16.39 7.57
C ALA A 163 1.92 17.69 7.59
N GLU A 164 2.90 17.80 8.48
CA GLU A 164 3.74 18.98 8.64
C GLU A 164 4.63 19.20 7.42
N TYR A 165 5.32 18.14 6.97
CA TYR A 165 6.26 18.24 5.87
C TYR A 165 5.54 18.64 4.57
N PHE A 166 4.52 17.86 4.17
CA PHE A 166 3.77 18.12 2.94
C PHE A 166 2.82 19.31 3.07
N GLY A 167 2.41 19.68 4.28
CA GLY A 167 1.59 20.85 4.57
C GLY A 167 2.34 22.17 4.68
N SER A 168 3.67 22.14 4.61
CA SER A 168 4.53 23.31 4.85
C SER A 168 4.29 24.50 3.91
N GLN A 169 3.79 24.25 2.69
CA GLN A 169 3.42 25.28 1.71
C GLN A 169 1.91 25.28 1.42
N ASP A 170 1.26 24.11 1.49
CA ASP A 170 -0.18 23.96 1.32
C ASP A 170 -0.76 22.93 2.31
N SER A 171 -1.49 23.43 3.31
CA SER A 171 -2.16 22.60 4.33
C SER A 171 -3.10 21.54 3.77
N LEU A 172 -3.65 21.73 2.56
CA LEU A 172 -4.47 20.72 1.89
C LEU A 172 -3.64 19.48 1.57
N VAL A 173 -2.41 19.67 1.08
CA VAL A 173 -1.49 18.57 0.72
C VAL A 173 -1.04 17.82 1.96
N GLY A 174 -0.76 18.53 3.06
CA GLY A 174 -0.51 17.92 4.36
C GLY A 174 -1.69 17.05 4.83
N SER A 175 -2.91 17.57 4.70
CA SER A 175 -4.14 16.84 5.06
C SER A 175 -4.36 15.59 4.19
N LEU A 176 -4.05 15.65 2.88
CA LEU A 176 -4.10 14.50 1.99
C LEU A 176 -3.15 13.39 2.43
N SER A 177 -1.92 13.74 2.77
CA SER A 177 -0.91 12.77 3.25
C SER A 177 -1.34 12.11 4.56
N ALA A 178 -1.81 12.90 5.53
CA ALA A 178 -2.31 12.37 6.80
C ALA A 178 -3.53 11.45 6.62
N ASN A 179 -4.49 11.87 5.79
CA ASN A 179 -5.68 11.06 5.53
C ASN A 179 -5.35 9.76 4.79
N ALA A 180 -4.33 9.75 3.94
CA ALA A 180 -3.88 8.53 3.27
C ALA A 180 -3.31 7.51 4.28
N ILE A 181 -2.49 7.95 5.24
CA ILE A 181 -1.98 7.08 6.32
C ILE A 181 -3.13 6.56 7.19
N ARG A 182 -4.09 7.42 7.59
CA ARG A 182 -5.29 6.97 8.32
C ARG A 182 -6.08 5.92 7.56
N GLY A 183 -6.34 6.17 6.27
CA GLY A 183 -7.04 5.24 5.39
C GLY A 183 -6.32 3.90 5.32
N PHE A 184 -5.00 3.91 5.17
CA PHE A 184 -4.19 2.68 5.16
C PHE A 184 -4.33 1.90 6.47
N THR A 185 -4.24 2.58 7.62
CA THR A 185 -4.41 1.94 8.94
C THR A 185 -5.80 1.29 9.09
N GLU A 186 -6.84 1.97 8.60
CA GLU A 186 -8.20 1.43 8.54
C GLU A 186 -8.28 0.21 7.59
N ALA A 187 -7.58 0.25 6.46
CA ALA A 187 -7.56 -0.86 5.51
C ALA A 187 -6.88 -2.11 6.10
N CYS A 188 -5.70 -1.97 6.71
CA CYS A 188 -5.02 -3.08 7.40
C CYS A 188 -5.92 -3.72 8.47
N THR A 189 -6.74 -2.90 9.13
CA THR A 189 -7.73 -3.36 10.10
C THR A 189 -8.86 -4.15 9.46
N MET A 190 -9.42 -3.64 8.36
CA MET A 190 -10.46 -4.33 7.61
C MET A 190 -9.93 -5.67 7.08
N GLU A 191 -8.73 -5.69 6.50
CA GLU A 191 -8.06 -6.90 6.03
C GLU A 191 -7.85 -7.90 7.16
N PHE A 192 -7.34 -7.46 8.32
CA PHE A 192 -7.21 -8.33 9.49
C PHE A 192 -8.55 -8.92 9.95
N ARG A 193 -9.62 -8.13 10.01
CA ARG A 193 -10.96 -8.64 10.38
C ARG A 193 -11.48 -9.65 9.37
N MET A 194 -11.22 -9.42 8.08
CA MET A 194 -11.57 -10.34 7.00
C MET A 194 -10.80 -11.67 7.12
N GLU A 195 -9.51 -11.63 7.43
CA GLU A 195 -8.68 -12.82 7.70
C GLU A 195 -9.24 -13.66 8.87
N GLN A 196 -9.85 -13.00 9.86
CA GLN A 196 -10.51 -13.65 11.00
C GLN A 196 -11.96 -14.09 10.72
N GLY A 197 -12.45 -13.96 9.49
CA GLY A 197 -13.82 -14.33 9.10
C GLY A 197 -14.90 -13.36 9.60
N ASN A 198 -14.53 -12.16 10.07
CA ASN A 198 -15.45 -11.15 10.60
C ASN A 198 -15.87 -10.14 9.53
N LEU A 199 -16.29 -10.60 8.35
CA LEU A 199 -16.78 -9.73 7.29
C LEU A 199 -18.21 -9.24 7.63
N PRO A 200 -18.49 -7.92 7.55
CA PRO A 200 -19.85 -7.41 7.73
C PRO A 200 -20.84 -8.11 6.80
N ALA A 201 -22.03 -8.44 7.31
CA ALA A 201 -23.03 -9.21 6.57
C ALA A 201 -23.43 -8.60 5.20
N HIS A 202 -23.39 -7.27 5.08
CA HIS A 202 -23.69 -6.55 3.84
C HIS A 202 -22.57 -6.65 2.78
N LEU A 203 -21.37 -7.05 3.18
CA LEU A 203 -20.25 -7.35 2.28
C LEU A 203 -20.15 -8.86 1.99
N ALA A 204 -20.75 -9.70 2.83
CA ALA A 204 -20.81 -11.15 2.66
C ALA A 204 -21.91 -11.62 1.67
N ALA A 205 -22.76 -10.72 1.19
CA ALA A 205 -23.95 -11.02 0.39
C ALA A 205 -23.68 -11.11 -1.14
N HIS A 206 -22.51 -11.58 -1.57
CA HIS A 206 -22.22 -11.76 -3.00
C HIS A 206 -23.27 -12.69 -3.66
N GLY A 207 -23.82 -12.26 -4.80
CA GLY A 207 -24.77 -13.05 -5.60
C GLY A 207 -26.24 -12.96 -5.18
N GLN A 208 -26.60 -12.12 -4.20
CA GLN A 208 -28.00 -11.82 -3.91
C GLN A 208 -28.56 -10.83 -4.96
N PRO A 209 -29.82 -10.98 -5.40
CA PRO A 209 -30.42 -10.06 -6.36
C PRO A 209 -30.55 -8.66 -5.75
N HIS A 210 -29.90 -7.68 -6.37
CA HIS A 210 -29.97 -6.27 -6.00
C HIS A 210 -30.73 -5.46 -7.06
N PRO A 211 -31.41 -4.36 -6.69
CA PRO A 211 -32.00 -3.45 -7.65
C PRO A 211 -30.92 -2.95 -8.63
N SER A 212 -31.18 -2.98 -9.94
CA SER A 212 -30.20 -2.61 -10.98
C SER A 212 -29.72 -1.15 -10.93
N SER A 213 -30.32 -0.33 -10.05
CA SER A 213 -29.96 1.07 -9.79
C SER A 213 -28.94 1.26 -8.66
N GLU A 214 -28.63 0.21 -7.90
CA GLU A 214 -27.71 0.27 -6.77
C GLU A 214 -26.37 -0.39 -7.14
N TRP A 215 -25.26 0.28 -6.86
CA TRP A 215 -23.96 -0.38 -6.91
C TRP A 215 -23.92 -1.45 -5.83
N CYS A 216 -23.69 -2.70 -6.23
CA CYS A 216 -23.52 -3.79 -5.28
C CYS A 216 -22.34 -3.45 -4.36
N ALA A 217 -22.62 -3.27 -3.06
CA ALA A 217 -21.58 -2.93 -2.09
C ALA A 217 -20.45 -3.97 -2.08
N ALA A 218 -20.79 -5.25 -2.30
CA ALA A 218 -19.82 -6.33 -2.39
C ALA A 218 -18.91 -6.22 -3.63
N GLU A 219 -19.43 -5.75 -4.77
CA GLU A 219 -18.63 -5.54 -6.00
C GLU A 219 -17.75 -4.28 -5.92
N ALA A 220 -18.23 -3.22 -5.26
CA ALA A 220 -17.47 -1.97 -5.10
C ALA A 220 -16.41 -2.05 -3.99
N PHE A 221 -16.60 -2.94 -3.01
CA PHE A 221 -15.77 -3.02 -1.81
C PHE A 221 -14.28 -3.32 -2.09
N PRO A 222 -13.89 -4.25 -2.98
CA PRO A 222 -12.48 -4.48 -3.29
C PRO A 222 -11.76 -3.22 -3.82
N GLY A 223 -12.41 -2.46 -4.71
CA GLY A 223 -11.87 -1.20 -5.23
C GLY A 223 -11.76 -0.11 -4.16
N TYR A 224 -12.74 -0.05 -3.24
CA TYR A 224 -12.71 0.84 -2.08
C TYR A 224 -11.58 0.46 -1.11
N LEU A 225 -11.48 -0.81 -0.71
CA LEU A 225 -10.44 -1.29 0.19
C LEU A 225 -9.06 -1.03 -0.41
N ARG A 226 -8.87 -1.33 -1.70
CA ARG A 226 -7.63 -1.05 -2.42
C ARG A 226 -7.29 0.44 -2.46
N SER A 227 -8.28 1.33 -2.55
CA SER A 227 -8.06 2.78 -2.51
C SER A 227 -7.41 3.26 -1.21
N MET A 228 -7.66 2.52 -0.13
CA MET A 228 -7.14 2.81 1.20
C MET A 228 -5.82 2.06 1.44
N SER A 229 -5.77 0.74 1.20
CA SER A 229 -4.55 -0.07 1.39
C SER A 229 -3.46 0.22 0.36
N GLY A 230 -3.81 0.81 -0.79
CA GLY A 230 -2.84 1.25 -1.80
C GLY A 230 -2.01 2.45 -1.38
N ILE A 231 -2.49 3.25 -0.44
CA ILE A 231 -1.83 4.46 0.10
C ILE A 231 -1.24 5.39 -0.99
N SER A 232 -1.77 5.32 -2.20
CA SER A 232 -1.25 6.04 -3.36
C SER A 232 -1.30 7.56 -3.15
N PHE A 233 -2.29 8.06 -2.42
CA PHE A 233 -2.38 9.48 -2.08
C PHE A 233 -1.28 9.99 -1.15
N HIS A 234 -0.57 9.11 -0.43
CA HIS A 234 0.63 9.48 0.32
C HIS A 234 1.86 9.56 -0.59
N TYR A 235 1.95 8.69 -1.60
CA TYR A 235 3.08 8.63 -2.53
C TYR A 235 3.02 9.66 -3.67
N ILE A 236 1.87 10.31 -3.90
CA ILE A 236 1.70 11.33 -4.95
C ILE A 236 2.35 12.68 -4.59
N PRO A 237 2.06 13.31 -3.44
CA PRO A 237 2.64 14.61 -3.06
C PRO A 237 4.17 14.76 -3.27
N PRO A 238 5.03 13.82 -2.85
CA PRO A 238 6.48 13.95 -3.04
C PRO A 238 6.91 14.02 -4.52
N ILE A 239 6.12 13.52 -5.47
CA ILE A 239 6.42 13.66 -6.92
C ILE A 239 6.46 15.14 -7.33
N PHE A 240 5.66 15.96 -6.66
CA PHE A 240 5.53 17.39 -6.93
C PHE A 240 6.26 18.26 -5.90
N LYS A 241 6.90 17.67 -4.89
CA LYS A 241 7.59 18.38 -3.81
C LYS A 241 9.06 18.00 -3.78
N TYR A 242 9.90 18.80 -4.43
CA TYR A 242 11.36 18.60 -4.44
C TYR A 242 11.95 18.77 -3.03
N SER A 243 11.50 19.78 -2.28
CA SER A 243 11.97 20.06 -0.91
C SER A 243 10.88 20.70 -0.05
N ARG A 244 11.18 20.96 1.23
CA ARG A 244 10.25 21.64 2.14
C ARG A 244 9.78 23.01 1.59
N THR A 245 10.66 23.71 0.86
CA THR A 245 10.40 25.06 0.34
C THR A 245 10.22 25.13 -1.16
N GLU A 246 10.34 24.01 -1.88
CA GLU A 246 10.25 23.95 -3.33
C GLU A 246 9.28 22.86 -3.77
N GLU A 247 8.15 23.27 -4.33
CA GLU A 247 7.11 22.37 -4.84
C GLU A 247 6.34 23.00 -6.00
N VAL A 248 5.71 22.14 -6.81
CA VAL A 248 4.68 22.54 -7.76
C VAL A 248 3.40 22.78 -6.97
N PRO A 249 2.78 23.98 -7.06
CA PRO A 249 1.57 24.27 -6.29
C PRO A 249 0.43 23.30 -6.61
N SER A 250 -0.33 22.90 -5.60
CA SER A 250 -1.40 21.90 -5.72
C SER A 250 -2.43 22.17 -6.82
N PRO A 251 -2.83 23.42 -7.15
CA PRO A 251 -3.79 23.66 -8.22
C PRO A 251 -3.35 23.15 -9.60
N TYR A 252 -2.05 22.96 -9.83
CA TYR A 252 -1.52 22.51 -11.12
C TYR A 252 -1.51 20.99 -11.28
N TRP A 253 -1.48 20.22 -10.19
CA TRP A 253 -1.33 18.77 -10.26
C TRP A 253 -2.44 17.98 -9.56
N ILE A 254 -3.21 18.59 -8.66
CA ILE A 254 -4.22 17.87 -7.86
C ILE A 254 -5.29 17.18 -8.73
N ALA A 255 -5.61 17.76 -9.89
CA ALA A 255 -6.53 17.17 -10.86
C ALA A 255 -5.99 15.86 -11.49
N LEU A 256 -4.67 15.65 -11.47
CA LEU A 256 -4.00 14.44 -11.96
C LEU A 256 -3.94 13.34 -10.89
N ALA A 257 -4.13 13.68 -9.61
CA ALA A 257 -3.98 12.74 -8.50
C ALA A 257 -4.84 11.47 -8.65
N PRO A 258 -6.11 11.51 -9.10
CA PRO A 258 -6.89 10.28 -9.31
C PRO A 258 -6.29 9.35 -10.37
N VAL A 259 -5.74 9.91 -11.45
CA VAL A 259 -5.12 9.13 -12.54
C VAL A 259 -3.82 8.49 -12.06
N MET A 260 -2.99 9.26 -11.34
CA MET A 260 -1.75 8.76 -10.75
C MET A 260 -2.01 7.69 -9.70
N ARG A 261 -3.06 7.87 -8.89
CA ARG A 261 -3.49 6.89 -7.89
C ARG A 261 -3.84 5.56 -8.55
N ASN A 262 -4.66 5.57 -9.59
CA ASN A 262 -5.01 4.35 -10.31
C ASN A 262 -3.77 3.67 -10.90
N PHE A 263 -2.84 4.44 -11.46
CA PHE A 263 -1.59 3.91 -11.98
C PHE A 263 -0.75 3.23 -10.89
N ILE A 264 -0.52 3.89 -9.75
CA ILE A 264 0.24 3.33 -8.62
C ILE A 264 -0.47 2.09 -8.05
N ASP A 265 -1.78 2.16 -7.83
CA ASP A 265 -2.58 1.06 -7.29
C ASP A 265 -2.46 -0.19 -8.18
N ILE A 266 -2.61 -0.02 -9.50
CA ILE A 266 -2.52 -1.07 -10.51
C ILE A 266 -1.10 -1.66 -10.56
N GLN A 267 -0.06 -0.82 -10.56
CA GLN A 267 1.33 -1.30 -10.57
C GLN A 267 1.61 -2.16 -9.35
N THR A 268 1.32 -1.66 -8.15
CA THR A 268 1.59 -2.36 -6.90
C THR A 268 0.82 -3.67 -6.82
N THR A 269 -0.45 -3.74 -7.29
CA THR A 269 -1.19 -5.00 -7.37
C THR A 269 -0.46 -6.02 -8.24
N CYS A 270 -0.06 -5.65 -9.46
CA CYS A 270 0.57 -6.60 -10.39
C CYS A 270 1.96 -7.06 -9.94
N PHE A 271 2.73 -6.21 -9.27
CA PHE A 271 4.02 -6.61 -8.70
C PHE A 271 3.87 -7.47 -7.43
N LEU A 272 2.83 -7.28 -6.63
CA LEU A 272 2.59 -8.05 -5.41
C LEU A 272 1.96 -9.43 -5.69
N THR A 273 1.13 -9.59 -6.72
CA THR A 273 0.66 -10.92 -7.17
C THR A 273 1.83 -11.85 -7.46
N ARG A 274 2.97 -11.31 -7.94
CA ARG A 274 4.22 -12.07 -8.16
C ARG A 274 4.93 -12.49 -6.86
N ARG A 275 4.82 -11.72 -5.77
CA ARG A 275 5.53 -11.99 -4.50
C ARG A 275 4.74 -12.91 -3.58
N ARG A 276 3.42 -12.71 -3.44
CA ARG A 276 2.57 -13.59 -2.62
C ARG A 276 2.50 -15.02 -3.21
N SER A 277 2.37 -15.17 -4.53
CA SER A 277 2.42 -16.49 -5.20
C SER A 277 3.75 -17.26 -5.05
N LEU A 278 4.87 -16.57 -4.80
CA LEU A 278 6.18 -17.20 -4.54
C LEU A 278 6.40 -17.54 -3.05
N GLN A 279 5.70 -16.89 -2.11
CA GLN A 279 5.82 -17.14 -0.66
C GLN A 279 4.82 -18.15 -0.09
N VAL A 280 3.80 -18.60 -0.86
CA VAL A 280 2.97 -19.77 -0.48
C VAL A 280 3.72 -21.09 -0.68
N ARG A 281 4.92 -21.23 -0.09
CA ARG A 281 5.58 -22.53 0.06
C ARG A 281 5.53 -23.10 1.48
N HIS A 282 5.18 -22.33 2.51
CA HIS A 282 5.12 -22.84 3.89
C HIS A 282 4.13 -22.05 4.79
N GLY A 283 2.86 -21.93 4.40
CA GLY A 283 1.85 -21.44 5.33
C GLY A 283 0.68 -20.73 4.66
N THR A 284 -0.46 -21.39 4.72
CA THR A 284 -1.85 -20.93 4.62
C THR A 284 -2.05 -19.41 4.48
N ILE A 285 -2.54 -18.98 3.31
CA ILE A 285 -3.34 -17.75 3.15
C ILE A 285 -4.73 -18.23 2.72
N PHE A 286 -5.73 -18.01 3.57
CA PHE A 286 -7.12 -18.41 3.34
C PHE A 286 -7.80 -17.43 2.39
N CYS A 287 -8.27 -17.92 1.23
CA CYS A 287 -9.54 -17.50 0.65
C CYS A 287 -10.47 -18.71 0.73
N SER A 288 -11.33 -18.77 1.74
CA SER A 288 -12.36 -19.82 1.85
C SER A 288 -13.70 -19.21 1.46
N LEU A 289 -14.15 -19.50 0.24
CA LEU A 289 -15.57 -19.50 -0.11
C LEU A 289 -16.03 -20.95 -0.21
N GLN A 290 -16.21 -21.62 0.93
CA GLN A 290 -17.01 -22.84 0.95
C GLN A 290 -18.49 -22.45 0.77
N GLY A 291 -19.01 -22.67 -0.43
CA GLY A 291 -20.45 -22.76 -0.66
C GLY A 291 -21.05 -23.95 0.11
N PRO A 292 -22.34 -23.89 0.50
CA PRO A 292 -22.97 -24.98 1.23
C PRO A 292 -23.03 -26.24 0.36
N GLY A 293 -22.56 -27.35 0.91
CA GLY A 293 -22.66 -28.65 0.28
C GLY A 293 -24.11 -29.13 0.17
N GLU A 294 -24.41 -29.75 -0.97
CA GLU A 294 -25.41 -30.82 -1.09
C GLU A 294 -24.68 -32.17 -1.13
#